data_AF-A0A975ESW1-F1
#
_entry.id   AF-A0A975ESW1-F1
#
_cell.length_a   1.000
_cell.length_b   1.000
_cell.length_c   1.000
_cell.angle_alpha   90.00
_cell.angle_beta   90.00
_cell.angle_gamma   90.00
#
_symmetry.space_group_name_H-M   'P 1'
#
loop_
_entity.id
_entity.type
_entity.pdbx_description
1 polymer ?
#
loop_
_entity_poly.entity_id
_entity_poly.type
_entity_poly.pdbx_seq_one_letter_code
_entity_poly.pdbx_strand_id
1 'polypeptide(L)'
;MKRLLIFTFSLMGISVASGQTPGYDQDTVDINQYVGTIDSEGNLFSEFLGGISIIPRDYASVIDTSIFAGPSGFSSFYGAAFNYTGISQQGDSLLSARNYDTDTDFSPGPYTSSGIGNISLWNKTYKTTSQEIDFHVQNAGSPGYQIPNSIQEWPAHGQPQFGQSYLVAPFTDSNGNGAYEPSLGEAPCVEGDMAVLAIYNDGLPSSFIGQGPGSDEGAKVGLEIHNLLFAYEEGSYGGLMDSVIFLRQTIQNKRSDSILDLRAMLWFHAELGFVNGADRFEYDVPRKLAIFYDCNGYTNGGCSDDTLALQGRAPQVSAIQLMEGPPAPVNNQVDDDQDGIVDEVGERYGVESVILYYGVGVGGEPNTLSHWHHFSKARWRDGRRMIHAGNGIDGSSFDPTTKYYFPRVSHPDFTDEWSEESAGFVPIRKRGFMNVGPLDLAPGEKKTLYFAFHFSWPEAGDQFTGIPKLKTRADALSQWWENNHSTPSCYASLSLNSQHRTSRVYPNPTKGRLNIELDGPDVAYSWTIHDFQGRVLRQGISEHAKFSLNVEDFSPGLYVLSIYNEDFQGAHKVLIE
;
A
#
# COMPACT_ATOMS: atom_id res chain seq x y z
N MET A 1 -44.81 31.98 64.94
CA MET A 1 -45.13 32.89 63.83
C MET A 1 -44.07 32.72 62.74
N LYS A 2 -44.51 32.46 61.51
CA LYS A 2 -43.69 32.31 60.30
C LYS A 2 -42.68 33.45 60.12
N ARG A 3 -41.46 33.14 59.66
CA ARG A 3 -40.76 33.94 58.64
C ARG A 3 -40.00 33.01 57.70
N LEU A 4 -40.50 32.95 56.48
CA LEU A 4 -39.95 32.25 55.33
C LEU A 4 -38.77 33.10 54.82
N LEU A 5 -37.55 32.55 54.86
CA LEU A 5 -36.40 33.10 54.13
C LEU A 5 -36.13 32.18 52.94
N ILE A 6 -36.27 32.74 51.74
CA ILE A 6 -35.91 32.12 50.48
C ILE A 6 -34.38 32.22 50.35
N PHE A 7 -33.69 31.07 50.37
CA PHE A 7 -32.30 30.96 49.91
C PHE A 7 -32.30 30.26 48.55
N THR A 8 -31.92 31.00 47.53
CA THR A 8 -31.58 30.49 46.19
C THR A 8 -30.30 29.65 46.29
N PHE A 9 -30.43 28.33 46.17
CA PHE A 9 -29.29 27.45 45.93
C PHE A 9 -28.92 27.53 44.45
N SER A 10 -27.75 28.10 44.16
CA SER A 10 -27.06 27.96 42.87
C SER A 10 -26.61 26.50 42.75
N LEU A 11 -27.25 25.75 41.84
CA LEU A 11 -26.76 24.46 41.39
C LEU A 11 -25.56 24.74 40.47
N MET A 12 -24.36 24.48 40.95
CA MET A 12 -23.16 24.37 40.11
C MET A 12 -23.31 23.09 39.29
N GLY A 13 -23.85 23.20 38.08
CA GLY A 13 -23.87 22.12 37.11
C GLY A 13 -22.45 21.85 36.64
N ILE A 14 -21.87 20.73 37.08
CA ILE A 14 -20.71 20.13 36.44
C ILE A 14 -21.21 19.62 35.08
N SER A 15 -20.94 20.37 34.02
CA SER A 15 -21.10 19.85 32.66
C SER A 15 -19.99 18.83 32.46
N VAL A 16 -20.36 17.55 32.49
CA VAL A 16 -19.53 16.49 31.93
C VAL A 16 -19.56 16.74 30.42
N ALA A 17 -18.49 17.34 29.89
CA ALA A 17 -18.28 17.35 28.45
C ALA A 17 -18.14 15.90 28.02
N SER A 18 -19.08 15.42 27.20
CA SER A 18 -18.88 14.21 26.41
C SER A 18 -17.63 14.45 25.57
N GLY A 19 -16.53 13.76 25.89
CA GLY A 19 -15.30 13.82 25.10
C GLY A 19 -15.63 13.39 23.68
N GLN A 20 -15.56 14.33 22.74
CA GLN A 20 -15.36 13.98 21.34
C GLN A 20 -14.00 13.27 21.29
N THR A 21 -13.98 12.06 20.71
CA THR A 21 -12.73 11.44 20.28
C THR A 21 -11.94 12.46 19.45
N PRO A 22 -10.63 12.67 19.71
CA PRO A 22 -9.82 13.52 18.85
C PRO A 22 -9.94 13.00 17.42
N GLY A 23 -10.30 13.86 16.46
CA GLY A 23 -10.34 13.47 15.05
C GLY A 23 -8.95 12.98 14.60
N TYR A 24 -8.94 11.99 13.72
CA TYR A 24 -7.70 11.55 13.08
C TYR A 24 -7.27 12.56 12.03
N ASP A 25 -5.97 12.84 11.97
CA ASP A 25 -5.41 13.70 10.94
C ASP A 25 -5.56 13.04 9.57
N GLN A 26 -5.89 13.84 8.56
CA GLN A 26 -6.23 13.35 7.23
C GLN A 26 -5.64 14.28 6.17
N ASP A 27 -5.07 13.68 5.14
CA ASP A 27 -4.55 14.38 3.96
C ASP A 27 -5.07 13.73 2.67
N THR A 28 -4.84 14.43 1.56
CA THR A 28 -5.28 13.99 0.24
C THR A 28 -4.16 13.98 -0.80
N VAL A 29 -4.23 13.04 -1.73
CA VAL A 29 -3.52 13.09 -3.02
C VAL A 29 -4.50 13.64 -4.04
N ASP A 30 -4.29 14.87 -4.49
CA ASP A 30 -5.23 15.65 -5.30
C ASP A 30 -4.58 16.26 -6.55
N ILE A 31 -3.52 15.65 -7.09
CA ILE A 31 -2.72 16.20 -8.19
C ILE A 31 -3.41 16.15 -9.57
N ASN A 32 -4.30 15.19 -9.80
CA ASN A 32 -5.02 15.00 -11.07
C ASN A 32 -6.52 15.27 -10.88
N GLN A 33 -7.36 14.67 -11.74
CA GLN A 33 -8.81 14.79 -11.69
C GLN A 33 -9.46 14.09 -10.48
N TYR A 34 -8.71 13.29 -9.72
CA TYR A 34 -9.22 12.49 -8.60
C TYR A 34 -8.48 12.82 -7.31
N VAL A 35 -9.22 12.74 -6.20
CA VAL A 35 -8.75 13.06 -4.85
C VAL A 35 -8.77 11.79 -4.01
N GLY A 36 -7.62 11.18 -3.75
CA GLY A 36 -7.52 10.09 -2.79
C GLY A 36 -7.31 10.63 -1.40
N THR A 37 -7.94 10.04 -0.38
CA THR A 37 -7.75 10.46 1.00
C THR A 37 -7.17 9.33 1.82
N ILE A 38 -6.33 9.68 2.80
CA ILE A 38 -5.81 8.74 3.81
C ILE A 38 -5.75 9.44 5.16
N ASP A 39 -6.13 8.75 6.23
CA ASP A 39 -5.97 9.23 7.61
C ASP A 39 -4.77 8.58 8.33
N SER A 40 -4.43 9.13 9.49
CA SER A 40 -3.30 8.67 10.32
C SER A 40 -3.44 7.24 10.87
N GLU A 41 -4.63 6.62 10.78
CA GLU A 41 -4.87 5.21 11.11
C GLU A 41 -4.90 4.30 9.88
N GLY A 42 -4.61 4.86 8.70
CA GLY A 42 -4.54 4.12 7.45
C GLY A 42 -5.89 3.82 6.82
N ASN A 43 -6.98 4.48 7.21
CA ASN A 43 -8.23 4.42 6.43
C ASN A 43 -8.06 5.21 5.14
N LEU A 44 -8.60 4.66 4.06
CA LEU A 44 -8.58 5.24 2.73
C LEU A 44 -10.00 5.67 2.35
N PHE A 45 -10.12 6.81 1.68
CA PHE A 45 -11.40 7.32 1.13
C PHE A 45 -12.53 7.48 2.17
N SER A 46 -12.18 7.50 3.45
CA SER A 46 -13.12 7.54 4.57
C SER A 46 -13.89 8.87 4.61
N GLU A 47 -15.22 8.78 4.47
CA GLU A 47 -16.14 9.90 4.73
C GLU A 47 -16.44 10.10 6.24
N PHE A 48 -15.95 9.19 7.10
CA PHE A 48 -16.31 9.11 8.52
C PHE A 48 -16.03 10.38 9.34
N LEU A 49 -15.16 11.26 8.85
CA LEU A 49 -14.71 12.48 9.55
C LEU A 49 -15.14 13.79 8.86
N GLY A 50 -16.10 13.73 7.92
CA GLY A 50 -16.47 14.90 7.11
C GLY A 50 -15.48 15.19 5.97
N GLY A 51 -14.68 14.19 5.62
CA GLY A 51 -13.75 14.23 4.48
C GLY A 51 -14.50 14.29 3.15
N ILE A 52 -13.95 15.06 2.22
CA ILE A 52 -14.43 15.12 0.83
C ILE A 52 -14.04 13.82 0.14
N SER A 53 -15.03 13.03 -0.28
CA SER A 53 -14.80 11.93 -1.20
C SER A 53 -14.53 12.44 -2.62
N ILE A 54 -13.64 11.75 -3.34
CA ILE A 54 -13.17 11.94 -4.72
C ILE A 54 -14.10 12.82 -5.58
N ILE A 55 -13.79 14.13 -5.71
CA ILE A 55 -14.52 15.05 -6.60
C ILE A 55 -13.63 15.41 -7.80
N PRO A 56 -14.17 15.45 -9.04
CA PRO A 56 -13.51 16.05 -10.19
C PRO A 56 -13.07 17.50 -9.93
N ARG A 57 -11.79 17.80 -10.18
CA ARG A 57 -11.15 19.11 -9.93
C ARG A 57 -11.89 20.29 -10.59
N ASP A 58 -12.41 20.12 -11.81
CA ASP A 58 -13.07 21.21 -12.58
C ASP A 58 -14.41 21.66 -12.00
N TYR A 59 -15.03 20.86 -11.14
CA TYR A 59 -16.32 21.18 -10.54
C TYR A 59 -16.21 21.95 -9.21
N ALA A 60 -14.99 22.19 -8.69
CA ALA A 60 -14.77 22.94 -7.45
C ALA A 60 -15.24 24.41 -7.50
N SER A 61 -15.35 25.01 -8.69
CA SER A 61 -15.60 26.45 -8.86
C SER A 61 -17.07 26.86 -9.09
N VAL A 62 -17.98 25.91 -9.30
CA VAL A 62 -19.42 26.15 -9.51
C VAL A 62 -20.25 25.82 -8.25
N ILE A 63 -19.58 25.59 -7.12
CA ILE A 63 -20.21 24.97 -5.94
C ILE A 63 -20.90 26.01 -5.05
N ASP A 64 -22.23 25.97 -5.08
CA ASP A 64 -23.06 26.52 -4.00
C ASP A 64 -22.79 25.72 -2.71
N THR A 65 -21.99 26.33 -1.84
CA THR A 65 -21.62 25.82 -0.51
C THR A 65 -22.81 25.54 0.42
N SER A 66 -24.05 25.86 0.04
CA SER A 66 -25.25 25.56 0.82
C SER A 66 -25.85 24.15 0.63
N ILE A 67 -25.33 23.35 -0.32
CA ILE A 67 -25.78 21.96 -0.58
C ILE A 67 -24.91 20.92 0.17
N PHE A 68 -23.73 21.30 0.66
CA PHE A 68 -22.76 20.38 1.28
C PHE A 68 -22.79 20.35 2.83
N ALA A 69 -23.88 20.80 3.45
CA ALA A 69 -24.12 20.54 4.86
C ALA A 69 -24.71 19.12 5.07
N GLY A 70 -23.91 18.09 4.77
CA GLY A 70 -24.24 16.68 4.94
C GLY A 70 -23.26 15.73 4.21
N PRO A 71 -23.09 14.48 4.67
CA PRO A 71 -22.13 13.50 4.13
C PRO A 71 -22.60 12.92 2.77
N SER A 72 -22.76 13.77 1.76
CA SER A 72 -23.32 13.35 0.47
C SER A 72 -22.66 14.08 -0.70
N GLY A 73 -21.36 13.86 -0.86
CA GLY A 73 -20.63 14.12 -2.11
C GLY A 73 -20.67 12.89 -3.02
N PHE A 74 -20.43 13.06 -4.32
CA PHE A 74 -20.34 11.93 -5.26
C PHE A 74 -19.05 11.15 -4.98
N SER A 75 -19.17 10.01 -4.32
CA SER A 75 -18.07 9.11 -3.99
C SER A 75 -18.02 7.92 -4.95
N SER A 76 -16.86 7.27 -5.06
CA SER A 76 -16.76 5.89 -5.59
C SER A 76 -16.56 4.84 -4.50
N PHE A 77 -16.00 5.27 -3.36
CA PHE A 77 -15.72 4.44 -2.20
C PHE A 77 -16.11 5.23 -0.96
N TYR A 78 -17.04 4.71 -0.17
CA TYR A 78 -17.31 5.25 1.16
C TYR A 78 -16.12 5.08 2.10
N GLY A 79 -15.33 4.02 1.88
CA GLY A 79 -14.08 3.79 2.56
C GLY A 79 -13.42 2.48 2.15
N ALA A 80 -12.13 2.38 2.44
CA ALA A 80 -11.35 1.16 2.38
C ALA A 80 -10.33 1.13 3.52
N ALA A 81 -10.00 -0.06 4.02
CA ALA A 81 -9.07 -0.24 5.13
C ALA A 81 -8.50 -1.66 5.13
N PHE A 82 -7.40 -1.88 5.85
CA PHE A 82 -6.80 -3.21 5.96
C PHE A 82 -7.09 -3.84 7.31
N ASN A 83 -7.40 -5.13 7.28
CA ASN A 83 -7.47 -6.00 8.45
C ASN A 83 -6.47 -7.14 8.26
N TYR A 84 -6.01 -7.72 9.37
CA TYR A 84 -4.99 -8.77 9.34
C TYR A 84 -5.38 -9.96 10.19
N THR A 85 -5.23 -11.15 9.62
CA THR A 85 -5.29 -12.42 10.36
C THR A 85 -3.96 -13.13 10.22
N GLY A 86 -3.56 -13.92 11.22
CA GLY A 86 -2.33 -14.70 11.15
C GLY A 86 -2.28 -15.80 12.20
N ILE A 87 -1.20 -16.58 12.20
CA ILE A 87 -0.95 -17.64 13.15
C ILE A 87 0.42 -17.38 13.78
N SER A 88 0.51 -17.37 15.10
CA SER A 88 1.81 -17.29 15.78
C SER A 88 2.64 -18.56 15.52
N GLN A 89 3.94 -18.49 15.78
CA GLN A 89 4.82 -19.66 15.67
C GLN A 89 4.38 -20.83 16.58
N GLN A 90 3.61 -20.57 17.64
CA GLN A 90 3.09 -21.58 18.57
C GLN A 90 1.72 -22.16 18.12
N GLY A 91 1.12 -21.63 17.07
CA GLY A 91 -0.16 -22.07 16.52
C GLY A 91 -1.39 -21.29 16.98
N ASP A 92 -1.20 -20.22 17.77
CA ASP A 92 -2.31 -19.37 18.22
C ASP A 92 -2.80 -18.46 17.10
N SER A 93 -4.12 -18.31 16.97
CA SER A 93 -4.78 -17.38 16.06
C SER A 93 -4.53 -15.92 16.46
N LEU A 94 -4.18 -15.12 15.47
CA LEU A 94 -3.89 -13.69 15.59
C LEU A 94 -4.88 -12.87 14.76
N LEU A 95 -5.32 -11.73 15.31
CA LEU A 95 -6.24 -10.81 14.66
C LEU A 95 -5.95 -9.36 15.04
N SER A 96 -5.92 -8.51 14.02
CA SER A 96 -5.93 -7.06 14.18
C SER A 96 -6.92 -6.52 13.17
N ALA A 97 -8.03 -6.00 13.66
CA ALA A 97 -9.14 -5.61 12.80
C ALA A 97 -9.79 -4.31 13.26
N ARG A 98 -10.61 -3.76 12.38
CA ARG A 98 -11.53 -2.67 12.65
C ARG A 98 -12.90 -2.97 12.06
N ASN A 99 -13.95 -2.52 12.73
CA ASN A 99 -15.30 -2.57 12.19
C ASN A 99 -15.70 -1.21 11.60
N TYR A 100 -16.90 -1.17 11.04
CA TYR A 100 -17.53 0.06 10.56
C TYR A 100 -17.83 1.08 11.67
N ASP A 101 -17.99 0.67 12.93
CA ASP A 101 -18.56 1.47 14.03
C ASP A 101 -17.49 2.07 14.98
N THR A 102 -16.30 2.40 14.47
CA THR A 102 -15.15 3.02 15.16
C THR A 102 -14.30 2.12 16.06
N ASP A 103 -14.67 0.86 16.26
CA ASP A 103 -13.82 -0.08 17.01
C ASP A 103 -12.63 -0.51 16.16
N THR A 104 -11.42 -0.40 16.71
CA THR A 104 -10.18 -0.67 15.99
C THR A 104 -9.09 -1.20 16.91
N ASP A 105 -8.27 -2.10 16.37
CA ASP A 105 -7.02 -2.52 17.02
C ASP A 105 -5.82 -1.63 16.67
N PHE A 106 -6.00 -0.72 15.72
CA PHE A 106 -4.95 0.11 15.16
C PHE A 106 -4.82 1.46 15.88
N SER A 107 -3.64 2.05 15.80
CA SER A 107 -3.33 3.36 16.35
C SER A 107 -2.28 4.08 15.51
N PRO A 108 -2.34 5.42 15.41
CA PRO A 108 -1.35 6.18 14.67
C PRO A 108 0.06 6.05 15.25
N GLY A 109 1.04 6.03 14.35
CA GLY A 109 2.47 6.07 14.65
C GLY A 109 3.20 4.72 14.60
N PRO A 110 4.53 4.76 14.83
CA PRO A 110 5.38 3.57 14.88
C PRO A 110 5.00 2.65 16.03
N TYR A 111 5.24 1.36 15.83
CA TYR A 111 5.01 0.34 16.84
C TYR A 111 5.85 0.61 18.09
N THR A 112 5.20 0.58 19.24
CA THR A 112 5.78 0.88 20.54
C THR A 112 5.88 -0.40 21.34
N SER A 113 7.10 -0.89 21.57
CA SER A 113 7.35 -2.12 22.35
C SER A 113 7.48 -1.88 23.85
N SER A 114 7.63 -0.61 24.30
CA SER A 114 7.73 -0.26 25.71
C SER A 114 6.95 1.01 26.05
N GLY A 115 6.01 0.90 26.98
CA GLY A 115 5.19 2.03 27.44
C GLY A 115 4.13 2.43 26.42
N ILE A 116 3.62 3.65 26.56
CA ILE A 116 2.65 4.27 25.64
C ILE A 116 3.40 5.41 24.98
N GLY A 117 3.65 5.30 23.67
CA GLY A 117 4.21 6.39 22.89
C GLY A 117 3.26 7.60 22.89
N ASN A 118 3.73 8.77 22.46
CA ASN A 118 2.84 9.93 22.38
C ASN A 118 1.92 9.83 21.15
N ILE A 119 0.78 9.16 21.28
CA ILE A 119 -0.19 8.94 20.19
C ILE A 119 -0.61 10.28 19.55
N SER A 120 -0.78 11.33 20.35
CA SER A 120 -1.17 12.66 19.83
C SER A 120 -0.11 13.31 18.94
N LEU A 121 1.17 12.94 19.13
CA LEU A 121 2.26 13.38 18.26
C LEU A 121 2.22 12.68 16.90
N TRP A 122 1.77 11.42 16.91
CA TRP A 122 1.75 10.54 15.75
C TRP A 122 0.41 10.49 15.02
N ASN A 123 -0.63 11.12 15.56
CA ASN A 123 -1.88 11.38 14.85
C ASN A 123 -1.64 12.46 13.78
N LYS A 124 -0.88 12.09 12.74
CA LYS A 124 -0.45 12.93 11.63
C LYS A 124 -0.36 12.13 10.34
N THR A 125 -0.71 12.76 9.23
CA THR A 125 -0.32 12.36 7.89
C THR A 125 0.82 13.24 7.38
N TYR A 126 1.61 12.74 6.42
CA TYR A 126 2.79 13.43 5.93
C TYR A 126 2.74 13.56 4.41
N LYS A 127 2.19 14.69 3.94
CA LYS A 127 2.07 15.06 2.53
C LYS A 127 3.33 15.76 2.02
N THR A 128 3.78 15.41 0.82
CA THR A 128 4.87 16.07 0.09
C THR A 128 4.67 15.94 -1.42
N THR A 129 5.41 16.74 -2.20
CA THR A 129 5.47 16.63 -3.67
C THR A 129 6.90 16.48 -4.16
N SER A 130 7.09 15.88 -5.34
CA SER A 130 8.39 15.80 -6.02
C SER A 130 8.96 17.20 -6.26
N GLN A 131 8.11 18.16 -6.64
CA GLN A 131 8.50 19.56 -6.85
C GLN A 131 9.03 20.23 -5.57
N GLU A 132 8.37 20.03 -4.42
CA GLU A 132 8.83 20.56 -3.13
C GLU A 132 10.18 19.96 -2.73
N ILE A 133 10.32 18.64 -2.90
CA ILE A 133 11.56 17.90 -2.64
C ILE A 133 12.70 18.44 -3.51
N ASP A 134 12.50 18.51 -4.83
CA ASP A 134 13.52 18.98 -5.78
C ASP A 134 13.92 20.43 -5.50
N PHE A 135 12.95 21.30 -5.20
CA PHE A 135 13.23 22.68 -4.84
C PHE A 135 14.06 22.76 -3.56
N HIS A 136 13.77 21.93 -2.56
CA HIS A 136 14.53 21.87 -1.33
C HIS A 136 15.97 21.41 -1.54
N VAL A 137 16.15 20.28 -2.22
CA VAL A 137 17.48 19.71 -2.50
C VAL A 137 18.36 20.73 -3.23
N GLN A 138 17.80 21.53 -4.14
CA GLN A 138 18.54 22.54 -4.90
C GLN A 138 18.87 23.82 -4.11
N ASN A 139 18.06 24.17 -3.10
CA ASN A 139 18.13 25.48 -2.42
C ASN A 139 18.56 25.40 -0.95
N ALA A 140 18.64 24.21 -0.36
CA ALA A 140 19.09 24.02 1.01
C ALA A 140 20.44 24.72 1.27
N GLY A 141 20.53 25.44 2.39
CA GLY A 141 21.70 26.24 2.74
C GLY A 141 21.81 27.61 2.04
N SER A 142 20.94 27.94 1.09
CA SER A 142 20.92 29.26 0.44
C SER A 142 20.43 30.36 1.40
N PRO A 143 21.07 31.55 1.43
CA PRO A 143 20.63 32.66 2.28
C PRO A 143 19.17 33.06 2.01
N GLY A 144 18.32 33.00 3.03
CA GLY A 144 16.91 33.39 2.95
C GLY A 144 15.96 32.28 2.51
N TYR A 145 16.46 31.11 2.13
CA TYR A 145 15.61 29.93 1.93
C TYR A 145 15.02 29.45 3.27
N GLN A 146 13.77 29.01 3.24
CA GLN A 146 13.06 28.45 4.40
C GLN A 146 12.65 27.02 4.06
N ILE A 147 12.95 26.08 4.96
CA ILE A 147 12.62 24.67 4.77
C ILE A 147 11.09 24.51 4.94
N PRO A 148 10.37 23.94 3.95
CA PRO A 148 8.95 23.65 4.06
C PRO A 148 8.64 22.70 5.22
N ASN A 149 7.46 22.83 5.84
CA ASN A 149 7.04 21.93 6.92
C ASN A 149 6.91 20.47 6.47
N SER A 150 6.51 20.22 5.22
CA SER A 150 6.43 18.87 4.62
C SER A 150 7.77 18.12 4.65
N ILE A 151 8.87 18.85 4.66
CA ILE A 151 10.24 18.33 4.74
C ILE A 151 10.73 18.40 6.19
N GLN A 152 10.56 19.54 6.86
CA GLN A 152 11.04 19.76 8.22
C GLN A 152 10.43 18.81 9.26
N GLU A 153 9.16 18.43 9.08
CA GLU A 153 8.41 17.55 9.99
C GLU A 153 8.33 16.09 9.51
N TRP A 154 9.07 15.71 8.46
CA TRP A 154 9.05 14.35 7.94
C TRP A 154 9.44 13.33 9.03
N PRO A 155 8.71 12.21 9.17
CA PRO A 155 8.86 11.30 10.31
C PRO A 155 9.98 10.28 10.07
N ALA A 156 11.16 10.75 9.69
CA ALA A 156 12.33 9.90 9.44
C ALA A 156 12.69 9.04 10.65
N HIS A 157 12.49 9.57 11.87
CA HIS A 157 12.88 8.93 13.10
C HIS A 157 11.76 8.72 14.11
N GLY A 158 11.75 7.52 14.70
CA GLY A 158 10.92 7.19 15.85
C GLY A 158 11.53 7.65 17.17
N GLN A 159 10.92 7.24 18.27
CA GLN A 159 11.33 7.55 19.63
C GLN A 159 11.89 6.30 20.34
N PRO A 160 13.23 6.10 20.36
CA PRO A 160 13.84 4.89 20.91
C PRO A 160 13.50 4.61 22.37
N GLN A 161 13.20 5.64 23.17
CA GLN A 161 12.79 5.50 24.57
C GLN A 161 11.45 4.77 24.75
N PHE A 162 10.63 4.67 23.70
CA PHE A 162 9.40 3.90 23.65
C PHE A 162 9.58 2.57 22.88
N GLY A 163 10.81 2.22 22.53
CA GLY A 163 11.11 1.00 21.78
C GLY A 163 10.59 1.03 20.34
N GLN A 164 10.44 2.24 19.77
CA GLN A 164 10.16 2.47 18.36
C GLN A 164 11.43 2.32 17.52
N SER A 165 11.29 1.94 16.25
CA SER A 165 12.40 1.89 15.30
C SER A 165 13.07 3.27 15.17
N TYR A 166 14.40 3.32 15.10
CA TYR A 166 15.09 4.60 14.86
C TYR A 166 14.86 5.12 13.44
N LEU A 167 14.86 4.25 12.43
CA LEU A 167 14.45 4.59 11.06
C LEU A 167 12.99 4.17 10.88
N VAL A 168 12.13 5.16 10.68
CA VAL A 168 10.69 4.97 10.48
C VAL A 168 10.36 5.23 9.01
N ALA A 169 10.33 6.50 8.58
CA ALA A 169 10.06 6.83 7.19
C ALA A 169 11.34 6.91 6.33
N PRO A 170 11.27 6.59 5.04
CA PRO A 170 12.39 6.73 4.12
C PRO A 170 12.76 8.19 3.83
N PHE A 171 14.05 8.48 3.77
CA PHE A 171 14.59 9.78 3.35
C PHE A 171 15.90 9.60 2.58
N THR A 172 16.33 10.66 1.92
CA THR A 172 17.64 10.72 1.25
C THR A 172 18.69 11.18 2.25
N ASP A 173 19.52 10.24 2.72
CA ASP A 173 20.70 10.50 3.56
C ASP A 173 21.89 10.83 2.66
N SER A 174 22.27 12.11 2.62
CA SER A 174 23.30 12.60 1.69
C SER A 174 24.72 12.37 2.21
N ASN A 175 24.88 12.22 3.52
CA ASN A 175 26.19 12.12 4.17
C ASN A 175 26.46 10.74 4.78
N GLY A 176 25.48 9.83 4.76
CA GLY A 176 25.57 8.44 5.19
C GLY A 176 25.60 8.26 6.71
N ASN A 177 25.17 9.26 7.50
CA ASN A 177 25.22 9.20 8.96
C ASN A 177 23.96 8.58 9.59
N GLY A 178 22.93 8.30 8.79
CA GLY A 178 21.65 7.73 9.20
C GLY A 178 20.74 8.69 9.96
N ALA A 179 21.07 9.98 10.05
CA ALA A 179 20.26 11.02 10.67
C ALA A 179 19.61 11.89 9.61
N TYR A 180 18.38 12.31 9.85
CA TYR A 180 17.64 13.18 8.93
C TYR A 180 17.95 14.66 9.20
N GLU A 181 18.66 15.28 8.27
CA GLU A 181 19.18 16.65 8.38
C GLU A 181 18.68 17.55 7.22
N PRO A 182 17.41 18.01 7.25
CA PRO A 182 16.85 18.89 6.21
C PRO A 182 17.70 20.13 5.90
N SER A 183 18.39 20.70 6.90
CA SER A 183 19.27 21.85 6.67
C SER A 183 20.45 21.56 5.74
N LEU A 184 20.80 20.28 5.53
CA LEU A 184 21.84 19.82 4.63
C LEU A 184 21.31 19.39 3.24
N GLY A 185 20.01 19.59 2.97
CA GLY A 185 19.38 19.22 1.71
C GLY A 185 18.79 17.83 1.68
N GLU A 186 18.67 17.16 2.83
CA GLU A 186 18.01 15.87 2.95
C GLU A 186 16.49 16.01 2.89
N ALA A 187 15.85 15.11 2.16
CA ALA A 187 14.43 15.21 1.86
C ALA A 187 13.72 13.86 2.00
N PRO A 188 12.38 13.86 2.14
CA PRO A 188 11.57 12.66 2.00
C PRO A 188 11.92 11.89 0.73
N CYS A 189 11.87 10.57 0.80
CA CYS A 189 12.08 9.72 -0.37
C CYS A 189 10.82 8.88 -0.60
N VAL A 190 10.04 9.28 -1.61
CA VAL A 190 8.68 8.80 -1.87
C VAL A 190 8.46 8.57 -3.35
N GLU A 191 7.56 7.64 -3.67
CA GLU A 191 7.01 7.46 -5.02
C GLU A 191 6.01 8.57 -5.39
N GLY A 192 5.88 8.81 -6.69
CA GLY A 192 4.89 9.72 -7.25
C GLY A 192 5.32 11.19 -7.24
N ASP A 193 4.53 12.01 -7.91
CA ASP A 193 4.70 13.47 -7.94
C ASP A 193 4.02 14.13 -6.73
N MET A 194 3.02 13.44 -6.16
CA MET A 194 2.41 13.78 -4.87
C MET A 194 2.21 12.51 -4.07
N ALA A 195 2.61 12.56 -2.80
CA ALA A 195 2.50 11.43 -1.89
C ALA A 195 2.05 11.85 -0.50
N VAL A 196 1.30 10.97 0.16
CA VAL A 196 0.87 11.11 1.56
C VAL A 196 1.21 9.81 2.30
N LEU A 197 2.04 9.91 3.33
CA LEU A 197 2.41 8.80 4.19
C LEU A 197 1.55 8.78 5.46
N ALA A 198 1.00 7.60 5.77
CA ALA A 198 0.43 7.27 7.08
C ALA A 198 1.17 6.08 7.68
N ILE A 199 1.55 6.20 8.96
CA ILE A 199 2.22 5.15 9.73
C ILE A 199 1.30 4.80 10.89
N TYR A 200 0.99 3.52 11.06
CA TYR A 200 0.12 3.04 12.13
C TYR A 200 0.52 1.63 12.56
N ASN A 201 0.01 1.18 13.70
CA ASN A 201 0.38 -0.11 14.28
C ASN A 201 -0.76 -0.67 15.14
N ASP A 202 -0.67 -1.96 15.48
CA ASP A 202 -1.62 -2.63 16.39
C ASP A 202 -1.06 -2.87 17.80
N GLY A 203 0.10 -2.31 18.13
CA GLY A 203 0.83 -2.63 19.37
C GLY A 203 0.25 -2.04 20.64
N LEU A 204 -0.60 -1.01 20.56
CA LEU A 204 -1.18 -0.39 21.75
C LEU A 204 -2.17 -1.33 22.44
N PRO A 205 -2.16 -1.39 23.79
CA PRO A 205 -3.14 -2.17 24.52
C PRO A 205 -4.57 -1.66 24.27
N SER A 206 -5.53 -2.58 24.17
CA SER A 206 -6.95 -2.25 23.93
C SER A 206 -7.57 -1.31 24.96
N SER A 207 -7.00 -1.22 26.17
CA SER A 207 -7.42 -0.24 27.19
C SER A 207 -7.23 1.23 26.77
N PHE A 208 -6.47 1.51 25.70
CA PHE A 208 -6.16 2.88 25.25
C PHE A 208 -6.92 3.32 24.00
N ILE A 209 -7.26 2.39 23.10
CA ILE A 209 -7.83 2.68 21.78
C ILE A 209 -9.19 2.02 21.53
N GLY A 210 -9.70 1.25 22.48
CA GLY A 210 -10.89 0.41 22.29
C GLY A 210 -10.49 -1.02 21.89
N GLN A 211 -11.48 -1.85 21.60
CA GLN A 211 -11.28 -3.24 21.18
C GLN A 211 -11.79 -3.41 19.77
N GLY A 212 -10.93 -3.82 18.82
CA GLY A 212 -11.38 -4.22 17.50
C GLY A 212 -12.36 -5.42 17.56
N PRO A 213 -13.14 -5.66 16.50
CA PRO A 213 -14.13 -6.74 16.46
C PRO A 213 -13.49 -8.13 16.58
N GLY A 214 -13.81 -8.87 17.64
CA GLY A 214 -13.24 -10.20 17.91
C GLY A 214 -11.82 -10.18 18.51
N SER A 215 -11.29 -8.99 18.82
CA SER A 215 -9.96 -8.80 19.43
C SER A 215 -9.87 -9.26 20.89
N ASP A 216 -11.01 -9.48 21.55
CA ASP A 216 -11.10 -10.07 22.89
C ASP A 216 -10.91 -11.61 22.87
N GLU A 217 -11.02 -12.23 21.70
CA GLU A 217 -10.93 -13.68 21.52
C GLU A 217 -9.52 -14.16 21.11
N GLY A 218 -8.64 -13.25 20.67
CA GLY A 218 -7.32 -13.58 20.12
C GLY A 218 -6.24 -12.57 20.47
N ALA A 219 -4.98 -12.91 20.19
CA ALA A 219 -3.88 -11.97 20.34
C ALA A 219 -3.77 -11.07 19.10
N LYS A 220 -3.31 -9.83 19.28
CA LYS A 220 -3.01 -8.94 18.17
C LYS A 220 -1.88 -9.49 17.30
N VAL A 221 -1.91 -9.16 16.02
CA VAL A 221 -0.96 -9.65 15.02
C VAL A 221 0.45 -9.11 15.25
N GLY A 222 0.62 -7.92 15.82
CA GLY A 222 1.92 -7.35 16.17
C GLY A 222 2.65 -6.74 14.97
N LEU A 223 1.97 -5.80 14.30
CA LEU A 223 2.39 -5.18 13.04
C LEU A 223 2.65 -3.67 13.19
N GLU A 224 3.67 -3.19 12.48
CA GLU A 224 3.77 -1.80 12.04
C GLU A 224 3.43 -1.74 10.55
N ILE A 225 2.57 -0.81 10.14
CA ILE A 225 2.08 -0.66 8.77
C ILE A 225 2.35 0.75 8.28
N HIS A 226 2.94 0.86 7.10
CA HIS A 226 3.15 2.13 6.41
C HIS A 226 2.34 2.11 5.12
N ASN A 227 1.37 3.01 5.01
CA ASN A 227 0.61 3.24 3.78
C ASN A 227 1.11 4.53 3.14
N LEU A 228 1.68 4.43 1.94
CA LEU A 228 1.99 5.58 1.09
C LEU A 228 0.96 5.64 -0.03
N LEU A 229 0.08 6.64 0.02
CA LEU A 229 -0.84 6.96 -1.07
C LEU A 229 -0.12 7.93 -2.03
N PHE A 230 -0.09 7.66 -3.32
CA PHE A 230 0.63 8.50 -4.28
C PHE A 230 0.01 8.52 -5.68
N ALA A 231 0.34 9.55 -6.46
CA ALA A 231 -0.06 9.68 -7.86
C ALA A 231 1.01 10.41 -8.68
N TYR A 232 0.98 10.20 -10.00
CA TYR A 232 1.85 10.87 -10.97
C TYR A 232 1.05 11.94 -11.74
N GLU A 233 1.64 13.09 -12.04
CA GLU A 233 0.97 14.21 -12.71
C GLU A 233 0.52 13.88 -14.15
N GLU A 234 -0.61 14.47 -14.56
CA GLU A 234 -1.16 14.40 -15.91
C GLU A 234 -0.12 14.76 -16.99
N GLY A 235 -0.11 13.98 -18.07
CA GLY A 235 0.81 14.17 -19.20
C GLY A 235 2.15 13.42 -19.08
N SER A 236 2.51 12.90 -17.91
CA SER A 236 3.71 12.08 -17.74
C SER A 236 3.68 10.80 -18.58
N TYR A 237 2.48 10.25 -18.89
CA TYR A 237 2.31 8.98 -19.62
C TYR A 237 1.02 8.91 -20.46
N GLY A 238 0.76 9.93 -21.28
CA GLY A 238 -0.31 9.88 -22.30
C GLY A 238 -1.73 9.77 -21.75
N GLY A 239 -1.97 10.28 -20.54
CA GLY A 239 -3.28 10.33 -19.88
C GLY A 239 -3.67 9.10 -19.06
N LEU A 240 -2.80 8.08 -19.00
CA LEU A 240 -3.06 6.86 -18.21
C LEU A 240 -3.12 7.15 -16.70
N MET A 241 -2.27 8.05 -16.21
CA MET A 241 -2.14 8.38 -14.78
C MET A 241 -3.22 9.34 -14.28
N ASP A 242 -3.96 9.98 -15.18
CA ASP A 242 -4.96 10.99 -14.86
C ASP A 242 -6.11 10.43 -14.02
N SER A 243 -6.24 9.11 -13.98
CA SER A 243 -7.35 8.39 -13.34
C SER A 243 -6.95 7.24 -12.42
N VAL A 244 -5.72 7.29 -11.91
CA VAL A 244 -5.17 6.26 -11.02
C VAL A 244 -4.56 6.89 -9.78
N ILE A 245 -4.90 6.33 -8.63
CA ILE A 245 -4.20 6.58 -7.36
C ILE A 245 -3.58 5.28 -6.91
N PHE A 246 -2.30 5.31 -6.53
CA PHE A 246 -1.58 4.13 -6.07
C PHE A 246 -1.48 4.12 -4.56
N LEU A 247 -1.44 2.90 -4.01
CA LEU A 247 -1.13 2.65 -2.62
C LEU A 247 0.04 1.67 -2.55
N ARG A 248 1.12 2.08 -1.89
CA ARG A 248 2.13 1.16 -1.37
C ARG A 248 1.85 0.89 0.09
N GLN A 249 1.64 -0.37 0.43
CA GLN A 249 1.54 -0.82 1.82
C GLN A 249 2.80 -1.61 2.18
N THR A 250 3.50 -1.20 3.23
CA THR A 250 4.58 -1.97 3.84
C THR A 250 4.13 -2.50 5.19
N ILE A 251 4.21 -3.82 5.38
CA ILE A 251 3.82 -4.51 6.61
C ILE A 251 5.09 -5.05 7.26
N GLN A 252 5.33 -4.70 8.53
CA GLN A 252 6.47 -5.19 9.29
C GLN A 252 6.03 -6.03 10.50
N ASN A 253 6.62 -7.22 10.65
CA ASN A 253 6.47 -8.00 11.87
C ASN A 253 7.29 -7.36 13.01
N LYS A 254 6.61 -6.91 14.06
CA LYS A 254 7.22 -6.29 15.25
C LYS A 254 7.26 -7.23 16.46
N ARG A 255 6.76 -8.45 16.31
CA ARG A 255 6.88 -9.50 17.32
C ARG A 255 8.31 -10.05 17.40
N SER A 256 8.58 -10.75 18.49
CA SER A 256 9.84 -11.51 18.69
C SER A 256 9.85 -12.87 17.99
N ASP A 257 8.70 -13.34 17.53
CA ASP A 257 8.45 -14.62 16.88
C ASP A 257 7.88 -14.44 15.46
N SER A 258 7.96 -15.49 14.65
CA SER A 258 7.41 -15.46 13.30
C SER A 258 5.89 -15.39 13.31
N ILE A 259 5.33 -14.64 12.37
CA ILE A 259 3.91 -14.70 12.00
C ILE A 259 3.81 -15.60 10.77
N LEU A 260 2.96 -16.62 10.85
CA LEU A 260 2.68 -17.58 9.78
C LEU A 260 1.29 -17.35 9.22
N ASP A 261 1.05 -17.67 7.95
CA ASP A 261 -0.28 -17.53 7.31
C ASP A 261 -0.89 -16.13 7.54
N LEU A 262 -0.05 -15.08 7.50
CA LEU A 262 -0.52 -13.70 7.56
C LEU A 262 -1.34 -13.43 6.31
N ARG A 263 -2.56 -12.92 6.50
CA ARG A 263 -3.44 -12.50 5.40
C ARG A 263 -3.80 -11.04 5.57
N ALA A 264 -3.45 -10.25 4.57
CA ALA A 264 -3.84 -8.85 4.46
C ALA A 264 -5.20 -8.78 3.75
N MET A 265 -6.21 -8.27 4.44
CA MET A 265 -7.59 -8.21 3.97
C MET A 265 -7.93 -6.75 3.66
N LEU A 266 -7.86 -6.36 2.38
CA LEU A 266 -8.32 -5.05 1.95
C LEU A 266 -9.85 -5.03 1.96
N TRP A 267 -10.41 -4.44 2.99
CA TRP A 267 -11.82 -4.11 3.08
C TRP A 267 -12.15 -2.96 2.14
N PHE A 268 -13.27 -3.09 1.43
CA PHE A 268 -13.84 -2.00 0.64
C PHE A 268 -15.33 -1.84 0.93
N HIS A 269 -15.78 -0.60 0.91
CA HIS A 269 -17.18 -0.22 0.82
C HIS A 269 -17.35 0.68 -0.40
N ALA A 270 -17.69 0.05 -1.53
CA ALA A 270 -17.93 0.76 -2.77
C ALA A 270 -19.36 1.32 -2.79
N GLU A 271 -19.46 2.59 -3.15
CA GLU A 271 -20.70 3.33 -3.37
C GLU A 271 -20.47 4.16 -4.63
N LEU A 272 -20.91 3.68 -5.80
CA LEU A 272 -20.75 4.43 -7.05
C LEU A 272 -21.98 5.30 -7.28
N GLY A 273 -21.79 6.62 -7.26
CA GLY A 273 -22.87 7.56 -7.54
C GLY A 273 -23.70 7.90 -6.30
N PHE A 274 -24.97 7.51 -6.24
CA PHE A 274 -25.89 7.96 -5.17
C PHE A 274 -25.90 7.00 -3.97
N VAL A 275 -26.09 7.52 -2.75
CA VAL A 275 -26.10 6.82 -1.44
C VAL A 275 -27.10 5.66 -1.28
N ASN A 276 -27.95 5.38 -2.28
CA ASN A 276 -28.85 4.22 -2.34
C ASN A 276 -28.58 3.34 -3.60
N GLY A 277 -27.37 3.46 -4.15
CA GLY A 277 -26.99 3.11 -5.52
C GLY A 277 -27.10 1.63 -5.87
N ALA A 278 -27.40 1.43 -7.16
CA ALA A 278 -27.51 0.16 -7.85
C ALA A 278 -26.12 -0.37 -8.24
N ASP A 279 -25.22 -0.52 -7.26
CA ASP A 279 -23.86 -0.99 -7.52
C ASP A 279 -23.84 -2.48 -7.83
N ARG A 280 -23.03 -2.87 -8.81
CA ARG A 280 -22.70 -4.24 -9.15
C ARG A 280 -21.22 -4.51 -8.94
N PHE A 281 -20.90 -5.80 -8.81
CA PHE A 281 -19.53 -6.27 -8.59
C PHE A 281 -19.14 -7.36 -9.58
N GLU A 282 -17.92 -7.25 -10.10
CA GLU A 282 -17.24 -8.31 -10.84
C GLU A 282 -15.78 -8.39 -10.38
N TYR A 283 -15.23 -9.60 -10.33
CA TYR A 283 -13.79 -9.79 -10.18
C TYR A 283 -13.19 -10.35 -11.47
N ASP A 284 -12.17 -9.70 -12.03
CA ASP A 284 -11.42 -10.19 -13.18
C ASP A 284 -10.15 -10.89 -12.66
N VAL A 285 -10.13 -12.22 -12.71
CA VAL A 285 -9.06 -13.04 -12.12
C VAL A 285 -7.69 -12.74 -12.74
N PRO A 286 -7.49 -12.79 -14.07
CA PRO A 286 -6.17 -12.57 -14.67
C PRO A 286 -5.61 -11.17 -14.41
N ARG A 287 -6.48 -10.16 -14.27
CA ARG A 287 -6.05 -8.77 -14.01
C ARG A 287 -5.87 -8.46 -12.53
N LYS A 288 -6.24 -9.37 -11.63
CA LYS A 288 -6.28 -9.14 -10.19
C LYS A 288 -7.11 -7.89 -9.85
N LEU A 289 -8.28 -7.76 -10.50
CA LEU A 289 -9.04 -6.50 -10.60
C LEU A 289 -10.48 -6.67 -10.08
N ALA A 290 -10.77 -6.01 -8.95
CA ALA A 290 -12.12 -5.89 -8.40
C ALA A 290 -12.83 -4.68 -9.01
N ILE A 291 -13.88 -4.92 -9.78
CA ILE A 291 -14.60 -3.91 -10.58
C ILE A 291 -15.97 -3.62 -9.95
N PHE A 292 -16.22 -2.34 -9.72
CA PHE A 292 -17.48 -1.81 -9.25
C PHE A 292 -18.09 -0.99 -10.40
N TYR A 293 -19.38 -1.17 -10.65
CA TYR A 293 -20.06 -0.48 -11.73
C TYR A 293 -21.53 -0.23 -11.40
N ASP A 294 -22.08 0.87 -11.90
CA ASP A 294 -23.53 1.08 -11.87
C ASP A 294 -24.23 0.10 -12.83
N CYS A 295 -25.53 -0.12 -12.65
CA CYS A 295 -26.36 -1.20 -13.20
C CYS A 295 -26.27 -1.52 -14.72
N ASN A 296 -25.51 -0.76 -15.52
CA ASN A 296 -25.15 -1.14 -16.88
C ASN A 296 -23.70 -0.78 -17.29
N GLY A 297 -22.71 -1.47 -16.72
CA GLY A 297 -21.30 -1.34 -17.09
C GLY A 297 -20.91 -1.92 -18.46
N TYR A 298 -21.86 -2.51 -19.21
CA TYR A 298 -21.63 -3.21 -20.49
C TYR A 298 -22.48 -2.72 -21.67
N THR A 299 -23.54 -1.94 -21.46
CA THR A 299 -24.32 -1.29 -22.54
C THR A 299 -24.79 0.12 -22.14
N ASN A 300 -24.93 1.03 -23.10
CA ASN A 300 -25.49 2.36 -22.82
C ASN A 300 -27.03 2.23 -22.65
N GLY A 301 -27.57 2.43 -21.44
CA GLY A 301 -29.01 2.71 -21.25
C GLY A 301 -29.86 1.67 -20.52
N GLY A 302 -29.35 1.03 -19.47
CA GLY A 302 -30.11 0.04 -18.68
C GLY A 302 -30.67 0.56 -17.34
N CYS A 303 -30.20 1.72 -16.89
CA CYS A 303 -30.56 2.29 -15.60
C CYS A 303 -31.56 3.43 -15.85
N SER A 304 -32.82 3.25 -15.46
CA SER A 304 -33.85 4.29 -15.61
C SER A 304 -33.64 5.49 -14.69
N ASP A 305 -32.76 5.37 -13.68
CA ASP A 305 -32.55 6.39 -12.64
C ASP A 305 -31.18 7.09 -12.69
N ASP A 306 -30.25 6.67 -13.55
CA ASP A 306 -28.92 7.28 -13.59
C ASP A 306 -28.87 8.53 -14.47
N THR A 307 -29.57 9.57 -14.03
CA THR A 307 -29.51 10.90 -14.68
C THR A 307 -28.18 11.60 -14.45
N LEU A 308 -27.27 11.07 -13.60
CA LEU A 308 -26.09 11.78 -13.12
C LEU A 308 -24.78 11.30 -13.77
N ALA A 309 -24.57 9.99 -13.99
CA ALA A 309 -23.47 9.57 -14.85
C ALA A 309 -23.74 9.95 -16.31
N LEU A 310 -25.00 9.94 -16.75
CA LEU A 310 -25.43 10.54 -18.04
C LEU A 310 -25.20 12.06 -18.13
N GLN A 311 -25.04 12.76 -16.99
CA GLN A 311 -24.67 14.17 -16.92
C GLN A 311 -23.16 14.41 -16.69
N GLY A 312 -22.34 13.35 -16.68
CA GLY A 312 -20.90 13.46 -16.43
C GLY A 312 -20.58 13.93 -15.00
N ARG A 313 -21.37 13.53 -14.00
CA ARG A 313 -21.22 13.93 -12.58
C ARG A 313 -20.77 12.83 -11.61
N ALA A 314 -20.72 11.57 -12.01
CA ALA A 314 -20.04 10.47 -11.29
C ALA A 314 -19.35 9.49 -12.26
N PRO A 315 -18.23 8.84 -11.87
CA PRO A 315 -17.62 7.80 -12.69
C PRO A 315 -18.59 6.61 -12.86
N GLN A 316 -18.62 6.00 -14.04
CA GLN A 316 -19.49 4.85 -14.32
C GLN A 316 -18.93 3.54 -13.74
N VAL A 317 -17.61 3.48 -13.61
CA VAL A 317 -16.88 2.30 -13.15
C VAL A 317 -15.69 2.76 -12.32
N SER A 318 -15.48 2.08 -11.19
CA SER A 318 -14.25 2.15 -10.40
C SER A 318 -13.69 0.74 -10.22
N ALA A 319 -12.40 0.64 -9.91
CA ALA A 319 -11.81 -0.65 -9.59
C ALA A 319 -10.61 -0.57 -8.66
N ILE A 320 -10.32 -1.71 -8.03
CA ILE A 320 -9.14 -1.94 -7.21
C ILE A 320 -8.33 -3.05 -7.88
N GLN A 321 -7.07 -2.76 -8.24
CA GLN A 321 -6.15 -3.71 -8.82
C GLN A 321 -5.01 -3.99 -7.84
N LEU A 322 -4.65 -5.28 -7.65
CA LEU A 322 -3.35 -5.61 -7.07
C LEU A 322 -2.30 -5.55 -8.18
N MET A 323 -1.44 -4.53 -8.13
CA MET A 323 -0.37 -4.32 -9.09
C MET A 323 0.79 -5.29 -8.84
N GLU A 324 1.22 -5.38 -7.58
CA GLU A 324 2.39 -6.16 -7.21
C GLU A 324 2.26 -6.66 -5.77
N GLY A 325 2.44 -7.96 -5.57
CA GLY A 325 2.59 -8.56 -4.25
C GLY A 325 4.05 -8.81 -3.85
N PRO A 326 4.29 -9.24 -2.60
CA PRO A 326 5.61 -9.65 -2.16
C PRO A 326 6.15 -10.81 -2.99
N PRO A 327 7.48 -10.98 -3.07
CA PRO A 327 8.08 -12.16 -3.71
C PRO A 327 7.55 -13.46 -3.12
N ALA A 328 7.18 -14.38 -4.00
CA ALA A 328 6.74 -15.72 -3.64
C ALA A 328 7.94 -16.59 -3.19
N PRO A 329 7.72 -17.62 -2.35
CA PRO A 329 8.75 -18.59 -2.02
C PRO A 329 9.16 -19.41 -3.26
N VAL A 330 10.45 -19.40 -3.59
CA VAL A 330 10.97 -20.12 -4.76
C VAL A 330 10.79 -21.64 -4.62
N ASN A 331 10.30 -22.31 -5.66
CA ASN A 331 10.14 -23.77 -5.74
C ASN A 331 9.17 -24.35 -4.70
N ASN A 332 8.08 -23.63 -4.41
CA ASN A 332 7.02 -24.11 -3.51
C ASN A 332 5.95 -24.97 -4.22
N GLN A 333 6.03 -25.10 -5.56
CA GLN A 333 5.09 -25.85 -6.41
C GLN A 333 3.66 -25.29 -6.39
N VAL A 334 3.53 -23.99 -6.12
CA VAL A 334 2.29 -23.24 -6.15
C VAL A 334 2.41 -22.19 -7.25
N ASP A 335 1.30 -21.91 -7.93
CA ASP A 335 1.14 -20.75 -8.82
C ASP A 335 0.53 -19.62 -7.94
N ASP A 336 1.40 -18.82 -7.34
CA ASP A 336 1.07 -17.84 -6.30
C ASP A 336 0.41 -16.58 -6.86
N ASP A 337 0.66 -16.22 -8.13
CA ASP A 337 -0.05 -15.12 -8.82
C ASP A 337 -1.17 -15.54 -9.76
N GLN A 338 -1.30 -16.85 -10.01
CA GLN A 338 -2.35 -17.49 -10.80
C GLN A 338 -2.31 -17.11 -12.28
N ASP A 339 -1.10 -16.95 -12.82
CA ASP A 339 -0.87 -16.71 -14.25
C ASP A 339 -0.85 -17.99 -15.11
N GLY A 340 -0.88 -19.16 -14.46
CA GLY A 340 -0.88 -20.49 -15.09
C GLY A 340 0.51 -21.10 -15.24
N ILE A 341 1.56 -20.43 -14.75
CA ILE A 341 2.92 -20.92 -14.63
C ILE A 341 3.19 -21.17 -13.13
N VAL A 342 4.03 -22.16 -12.83
CA VAL A 342 4.35 -22.53 -11.45
C VAL A 342 5.84 -22.27 -11.26
N ASP A 343 6.21 -21.60 -10.16
CA ASP A 343 7.60 -21.35 -9.74
C ASP A 343 8.44 -20.59 -10.79
N GLU A 344 7.87 -19.64 -11.54
CA GLU A 344 8.64 -18.83 -12.49
C GLU A 344 9.60 -17.83 -11.80
N VAL A 345 10.63 -17.44 -12.55
CA VAL A 345 11.64 -16.54 -12.03
C VAL A 345 11.02 -15.17 -11.77
N GLY A 346 10.95 -14.79 -10.50
CA GLY A 346 10.38 -13.51 -10.08
C GLY A 346 8.90 -13.57 -9.72
N GLU A 347 8.33 -14.77 -9.57
CA GLU A 347 6.97 -15.00 -9.08
C GLU A 347 6.67 -14.22 -7.79
N ARG A 348 5.43 -13.75 -7.69
CA ARG A 348 4.95 -12.92 -6.59
C ARG A 348 3.60 -13.41 -6.11
N TYR A 349 3.21 -13.00 -4.90
CA TYR A 349 1.86 -13.26 -4.46
C TYR A 349 0.84 -12.44 -5.26
N GLY A 350 -0.18 -13.12 -5.79
CA GLY A 350 -1.39 -12.52 -6.33
C GLY A 350 -2.45 -12.27 -5.26
N VAL A 351 -3.68 -12.12 -5.73
CA VAL A 351 -4.86 -12.07 -4.87
C VAL A 351 -5.26 -13.50 -4.55
N GLU A 352 -5.37 -13.82 -3.27
CA GLU A 352 -5.69 -15.16 -2.82
C GLU A 352 -7.18 -15.44 -2.79
N SER A 353 -7.98 -14.43 -2.45
CA SER A 353 -9.43 -14.57 -2.50
C SER A 353 -10.14 -13.23 -2.51
N VAL A 354 -11.37 -13.25 -3.02
CA VAL A 354 -12.30 -12.12 -2.93
C VAL A 354 -13.62 -12.63 -2.42
N ILE A 355 -14.14 -12.03 -1.35
CA ILE A 355 -15.40 -12.41 -0.72
C ILE A 355 -16.22 -11.17 -0.39
N LEU A 356 -17.52 -11.21 -0.72
CA LEU A 356 -18.48 -10.17 -0.34
C LEU A 356 -19.30 -10.63 0.86
N TYR A 357 -19.84 -9.66 1.62
CA TYR A 357 -20.78 -9.96 2.69
C TYR A 357 -22.04 -9.10 2.61
N TYR A 358 -23.16 -9.67 3.07
CA TYR A 358 -24.47 -9.06 3.00
C TYR A 358 -25.27 -9.34 4.27
N GLY A 359 -25.86 -8.28 4.83
CA GLY A 359 -26.85 -8.39 5.91
C GLY A 359 -26.34 -9.14 7.14
N VAL A 360 -27.13 -10.13 7.58
CA VAL A 360 -26.91 -10.90 8.81
C VAL A 360 -26.79 -12.41 8.52
N GLY A 361 -26.36 -13.19 9.49
CA GLY A 361 -26.25 -14.65 9.36
C GLY A 361 -24.92 -15.09 8.76
N VAL A 362 -24.93 -16.22 8.04
CA VAL A 362 -23.71 -16.90 7.54
C VAL A 362 -22.89 -16.03 6.57
N GLY A 363 -23.57 -15.25 5.73
CA GLY A 363 -22.97 -14.33 4.76
C GLY A 363 -22.76 -12.90 5.26
N GLY A 364 -22.97 -12.62 6.55
CA GLY A 364 -22.78 -11.27 7.08
C GLY A 364 -21.32 -10.93 7.44
N GLU A 365 -21.08 -9.69 7.86
CA GLU A 365 -19.77 -9.14 8.28
C GLU A 365 -19.04 -9.97 9.36
N PRO A 366 -17.74 -10.28 9.24
CA PRO A 366 -17.03 -11.01 10.30
C PRO A 366 -17.02 -10.21 11.63
N ASN A 367 -17.25 -10.92 12.75
CA ASN A 367 -17.39 -10.30 14.09
C ASN A 367 -16.64 -11.05 15.21
N THR A 368 -16.22 -12.29 14.96
CA THR A 368 -15.47 -13.13 15.91
C THR A 368 -14.15 -13.52 15.26
N LEU A 369 -13.16 -13.91 16.05
CA LEU A 369 -11.85 -14.33 15.56
C LEU A 369 -11.95 -15.41 14.48
N SER A 370 -12.82 -16.40 14.71
CA SER A 370 -13.07 -17.47 13.74
C SER A 370 -13.68 -16.94 12.44
N HIS A 371 -14.60 -15.97 12.49
CA HIS A 371 -15.19 -15.40 11.29
C HIS A 371 -14.13 -14.68 10.44
N TRP A 372 -13.26 -13.90 11.06
CA TRP A 372 -12.18 -13.20 10.34
C TRP A 372 -11.24 -14.18 9.62
N HIS A 373 -10.80 -15.24 10.32
CA HIS A 373 -10.00 -16.31 9.71
C HIS A 373 -10.71 -17.09 8.61
N HIS A 374 -12.03 -17.23 8.67
CA HIS A 374 -12.81 -17.81 7.59
C HIS A 374 -12.83 -16.89 6.38
N PHE A 375 -13.15 -15.61 6.58
CA PHE A 375 -13.25 -14.63 5.50
C PHE A 375 -11.92 -14.39 4.78
N SER A 376 -10.79 -14.41 5.49
CA SER A 376 -9.45 -14.31 4.89
C SER A 376 -9.09 -15.50 3.99
N LYS A 377 -9.90 -16.57 4.02
CA LYS A 377 -9.75 -17.83 3.26
C LYS A 377 -10.94 -18.11 2.33
N ALA A 378 -11.73 -17.09 1.99
CA ALA A 378 -12.98 -17.23 1.23
C ALA A 378 -13.94 -18.31 1.80
N ARG A 379 -14.07 -18.32 3.12
CA ARG A 379 -15.04 -19.16 3.84
C ARG A 379 -16.04 -18.27 4.56
N TRP A 380 -17.27 -18.75 4.61
CA TRP A 380 -18.35 -18.09 5.33
C TRP A 380 -18.18 -18.18 6.84
N ARG A 381 -18.99 -17.44 7.59
CA ARG A 381 -18.90 -17.41 9.06
C ARG A 381 -18.94 -18.82 9.68
N ASP A 382 -19.69 -19.75 9.10
CA ASP A 382 -19.82 -21.15 9.56
C ASP A 382 -18.69 -22.09 9.08
N GLY A 383 -17.69 -21.57 8.36
CA GLY A 383 -16.51 -22.30 7.88
C GLY A 383 -16.71 -23.02 6.54
N ARG A 384 -17.94 -23.01 5.98
CA ARG A 384 -18.18 -23.53 4.62
C ARG A 384 -17.38 -22.73 3.60
N ARG A 385 -16.83 -23.45 2.62
CA ARG A 385 -16.18 -22.82 1.46
C ARG A 385 -17.23 -22.17 0.58
N MET A 386 -16.86 -21.06 -0.04
CA MET A 386 -17.68 -20.43 -1.06
C MET A 386 -17.83 -21.34 -2.28
N ILE A 387 -19.03 -21.37 -2.86
CA ILE A 387 -19.35 -22.13 -4.08
C ILE A 387 -19.49 -21.21 -5.28
N HIS A 388 -19.20 -21.72 -6.47
CA HIS A 388 -19.33 -20.99 -7.74
C HIS A 388 -20.76 -21.09 -8.29
N ALA A 389 -21.74 -20.65 -7.50
CA ALA A 389 -23.15 -20.65 -7.87
C ALA A 389 -23.98 -19.79 -6.92
N GLY A 390 -25.11 -19.25 -7.42
CA GLY A 390 -26.10 -18.55 -6.59
C GLY A 390 -25.49 -17.45 -5.73
N ASN A 391 -25.76 -17.49 -4.43
CA ASN A 391 -25.24 -16.55 -3.42
C ASN A 391 -23.86 -16.93 -2.85
N GLY A 392 -23.20 -17.95 -3.42
CA GLY A 392 -21.93 -18.46 -2.94
C GLY A 392 -21.99 -19.26 -1.64
N ILE A 393 -23.17 -19.38 -0.99
CA ILE A 393 -23.38 -20.07 0.30
C ILE A 393 -24.18 -21.35 0.11
N ASP A 394 -25.34 -21.24 -0.53
CA ASP A 394 -26.36 -22.26 -0.59
C ASP A 394 -26.33 -22.94 -1.95
N GLY A 395 -25.90 -24.19 -1.97
CA GLY A 395 -25.82 -25.00 -3.18
C GLY A 395 -25.82 -26.49 -2.87
N SER A 396 -25.71 -27.28 -3.93
CA SER A 396 -25.57 -28.72 -3.88
C SER A 396 -24.15 -29.13 -3.52
N SER A 397 -23.96 -30.36 -3.03
CA SER A 397 -22.63 -30.94 -2.81
C SER A 397 -21.81 -31.13 -4.10
N PHE A 398 -22.42 -30.89 -5.27
CA PHE A 398 -21.77 -30.98 -6.57
C PHE A 398 -21.29 -29.63 -7.10
N ASP A 399 -21.70 -28.53 -6.47
CA ASP A 399 -21.28 -27.20 -6.90
C ASP A 399 -19.80 -27.02 -6.53
N PRO A 400 -18.95 -26.61 -7.49
CA PRO A 400 -17.53 -26.47 -7.23
C PRO A 400 -17.28 -25.29 -6.29
N THR A 401 -16.27 -25.43 -5.43
CA THR A 401 -15.84 -24.34 -4.55
C THR A 401 -14.96 -23.36 -5.29
N THR A 402 -15.05 -22.08 -4.96
CA THR A 402 -14.24 -21.00 -5.54
C THR A 402 -13.73 -20.06 -4.46
N LYS A 403 -12.64 -19.34 -4.77
CA LYS A 403 -12.07 -18.29 -3.92
C LYS A 403 -12.46 -16.87 -4.38
N TYR A 404 -13.08 -16.73 -5.54
CA TYR A 404 -13.40 -15.45 -6.16
C TYR A 404 -14.89 -15.25 -6.29
N TYR A 405 -15.40 -14.19 -5.66
CA TYR A 405 -16.81 -13.79 -5.76
C TYR A 405 -17.09 -13.19 -7.14
N PHE A 406 -18.08 -13.73 -7.86
CA PHE A 406 -18.50 -13.26 -9.19
C PHE A 406 -17.35 -13.01 -10.20
N PRO A 407 -16.59 -14.06 -10.57
CA PRO A 407 -15.52 -13.93 -11.56
C PRO A 407 -16.05 -13.83 -13.01
N ARG A 408 -17.37 -13.93 -13.21
CA ARG A 408 -18.04 -14.06 -14.50
C ARG A 408 -17.46 -15.21 -15.32
N VAL A 409 -16.75 -14.89 -16.41
CA VAL A 409 -16.08 -15.85 -17.31
C VAL A 409 -14.56 -15.79 -17.20
N SER A 410 -14.02 -15.01 -16.25
CA SER A 410 -12.57 -14.77 -16.13
C SER A 410 -11.85 -15.86 -15.34
N HIS A 411 -12.57 -16.72 -14.62
CA HIS A 411 -11.96 -17.77 -13.83
C HIS A 411 -11.41 -18.88 -14.73
N PRO A 412 -10.10 -19.21 -14.65
CA PRO A 412 -9.49 -20.20 -15.56
C PRO A 412 -10.09 -21.61 -15.40
N ASP A 413 -10.48 -21.99 -14.18
CA ASP A 413 -11.03 -23.31 -13.89
C ASP A 413 -12.54 -23.49 -14.22
N PHE A 414 -13.27 -22.43 -14.56
CA PHE A 414 -14.72 -22.50 -14.77
C PHE A 414 -15.09 -22.05 -16.18
N THR A 415 -15.88 -22.88 -16.88
CA THR A 415 -16.42 -22.55 -18.20
C THR A 415 -17.77 -21.84 -18.15
N ASP A 416 -18.50 -22.03 -17.05
CA ASP A 416 -19.84 -21.45 -16.87
C ASP A 416 -19.72 -20.06 -16.22
N GLU A 417 -20.53 -19.11 -16.69
CA GLU A 417 -20.55 -17.76 -16.12
C GLU A 417 -21.16 -17.76 -14.71
N TRP A 418 -20.45 -17.16 -13.74
CA TRP A 418 -21.06 -16.76 -12.46
C TRP A 418 -20.89 -15.26 -12.22
N SER A 419 -22.00 -14.55 -12.41
CA SER A 419 -22.15 -13.11 -12.26
C SER A 419 -23.28 -12.77 -11.30
N GLU A 420 -23.28 -11.55 -10.77
CA GLU A 420 -24.36 -11.03 -9.93
C GLU A 420 -25.71 -11.10 -10.64
N GLU A 421 -25.73 -10.81 -11.95
CA GLU A 421 -26.87 -10.91 -12.85
C GLU A 421 -27.37 -12.35 -12.96
N SER A 422 -26.48 -13.30 -13.26
CA SER A 422 -26.83 -14.72 -13.39
C SER A 422 -27.39 -15.31 -12.10
N ALA A 423 -26.95 -14.79 -10.95
CA ALA A 423 -27.38 -15.20 -9.63
C ALA A 423 -28.67 -14.49 -9.16
N GLY A 424 -29.21 -13.56 -9.94
CA GLY A 424 -30.47 -12.88 -9.65
C GLY A 424 -30.39 -11.84 -8.52
N PHE A 425 -29.19 -11.35 -8.21
CA PHE A 425 -29.02 -10.30 -7.20
C PHE A 425 -29.47 -8.93 -7.72
N VAL A 426 -30.13 -8.19 -6.84
CA VAL A 426 -30.47 -6.80 -7.08
C VAL A 426 -29.24 -5.94 -6.77
N PRO A 427 -28.89 -4.98 -7.63
CA PRO A 427 -27.79 -4.07 -7.37
C PRO A 427 -27.99 -3.30 -6.05
N ILE A 428 -26.97 -3.35 -5.22
CA ILE A 428 -26.88 -2.71 -3.90
C ILE A 428 -25.41 -2.41 -3.62
N ARG A 429 -25.15 -1.50 -2.69
CA ARG A 429 -23.80 -1.21 -2.15
C ARG A 429 -22.97 -2.47 -1.90
N LYS A 430 -21.68 -2.40 -2.24
CA LYS A 430 -20.78 -3.56 -2.20
C LYS A 430 -19.78 -3.44 -1.06
N ARG A 431 -19.80 -4.45 -0.19
CA ARG A 431 -18.84 -4.60 0.92
C ARG A 431 -18.20 -5.96 0.85
N GLY A 432 -16.89 -5.99 1.06
CA GLY A 432 -16.14 -7.23 0.97
C GLY A 432 -14.68 -7.06 1.27
N PHE A 433 -13.94 -8.13 1.04
CA PHE A 433 -12.51 -8.18 1.23
C PHE A 433 -11.83 -8.71 -0.03
N MET A 434 -10.74 -8.05 -0.42
CA MET A 434 -9.76 -8.54 -1.36
C MET A 434 -8.53 -8.97 -0.55
N ASN A 435 -8.29 -10.28 -0.48
CA ASN A 435 -7.33 -10.88 0.43
C ASN A 435 -6.03 -11.21 -0.31
N VAL A 436 -4.89 -10.92 0.32
CA VAL A 436 -3.55 -11.31 -0.12
C VAL A 436 -2.85 -12.13 0.97
N GLY A 437 -2.05 -13.10 0.57
CA GLY A 437 -1.39 -14.08 1.43
C GLY A 437 -1.78 -15.52 1.08
N PRO A 438 -1.37 -16.55 1.82
CA PRO A 438 -0.66 -16.50 3.09
C PRO A 438 0.76 -15.93 2.96
N LEU A 439 1.13 -15.02 3.85
CA LEU A 439 2.49 -14.50 3.97
C LEU A 439 3.11 -15.00 5.27
N ASP A 440 4.36 -15.47 5.20
CA ASP A 440 5.16 -15.73 6.39
C ASP A 440 6.12 -14.55 6.62
N LEU A 441 6.17 -14.05 7.86
CA LEU A 441 7.03 -12.95 8.26
C LEU A 441 7.87 -13.34 9.47
N ALA A 442 9.18 -13.44 9.29
CA ALA A 442 10.14 -13.55 10.38
C ALA A 442 10.15 -12.26 11.25
N PRO A 443 10.64 -12.31 12.49
CA PRO A 443 10.79 -11.12 13.34
C PRO A 443 11.55 -10.00 12.62
N GLY A 444 10.94 -8.82 12.53
CA GLY A 444 11.51 -7.64 11.87
C GLY A 444 11.39 -7.62 10.35
N GLU A 445 10.95 -8.71 9.72
CA GLU A 445 10.77 -8.80 8.27
C GLU A 445 9.68 -7.83 7.78
N LYS A 446 9.91 -7.26 6.58
CA LYS A 446 8.97 -6.38 5.89
C LYS A 446 8.48 -7.04 4.61
N LYS A 447 7.18 -6.94 4.33
CA LYS A 447 6.56 -7.29 3.05
C LYS A 447 5.85 -6.07 2.47
N THR A 448 5.87 -5.93 1.16
CA THR A 448 5.30 -4.77 0.46
C THR A 448 4.25 -5.21 -0.55
N LEU A 449 3.14 -4.49 -0.59
CA LEU A 449 2.01 -4.66 -1.51
C LEU A 449 1.77 -3.35 -2.25
N TYR A 450 1.42 -3.44 -3.53
CA TYR A 450 1.04 -2.30 -4.35
C TYR A 450 -0.35 -2.49 -4.93
N PHE A 451 -1.21 -1.49 -4.71
CA PHE A 451 -2.55 -1.42 -5.26
C PHE A 451 -2.72 -0.19 -6.15
N ALA A 452 -3.56 -0.30 -7.17
CA ALA A 452 -4.03 0.81 -7.97
C ALA A 452 -5.56 0.95 -7.83
N PHE A 453 -6.02 2.17 -7.58
CA PHE A 453 -7.42 2.54 -7.57
C PHE A 453 -7.74 3.25 -8.88
N HIS A 454 -8.58 2.62 -9.71
CA HIS A 454 -8.93 3.07 -11.04
C HIS A 454 -10.29 3.75 -11.07
N PHE A 455 -10.41 4.76 -11.93
CA PHE A 455 -11.66 5.47 -12.15
C PHE A 455 -11.89 5.70 -13.65
N SER A 456 -13.13 5.53 -14.13
CA SER A 456 -13.45 5.74 -15.54
C SER A 456 -14.76 6.52 -15.74
N TRP A 457 -14.70 7.52 -16.62
CA TRP A 457 -15.84 8.32 -17.07
C TRP A 457 -16.33 7.88 -18.46
N PRO A 458 -17.63 8.03 -18.74
CA PRO A 458 -18.13 7.98 -20.10
C PRO A 458 -17.57 9.15 -20.92
N GLU A 459 -16.94 8.87 -22.06
CA GLU A 459 -16.58 9.90 -23.04
C GLU A 459 -17.69 10.03 -24.10
N ALA A 460 -18.00 11.26 -24.53
CA ALA A 460 -19.03 11.51 -25.52
C ALA A 460 -18.66 10.89 -26.88
N GLY A 461 -19.47 9.93 -27.34
CA GLY A 461 -19.27 9.24 -28.63
C GLY A 461 -18.51 7.91 -28.57
N ASP A 462 -18.18 7.44 -27.37
CA ASP A 462 -17.49 6.16 -27.18
C ASP A 462 -18.44 4.96 -27.42
N GLN A 463 -17.99 3.99 -28.22
CA GLN A 463 -18.74 2.77 -28.56
C GLN A 463 -18.56 1.64 -27.54
N PHE A 464 -17.65 1.84 -26.57
CA PHE A 464 -17.41 0.94 -25.46
C PHE A 464 -17.93 1.51 -24.14
N THR A 465 -18.50 0.62 -23.35
CA THR A 465 -19.31 0.85 -22.16
C THR A 465 -18.44 0.59 -20.94
N GLY A 466 -17.96 1.61 -20.23
CA GLY A 466 -17.24 1.49 -18.94
C GLY A 466 -16.18 0.37 -18.78
N ILE A 467 -16.62 -0.87 -18.54
CA ILE A 467 -15.80 -2.01 -18.11
C ILE A 467 -14.73 -2.46 -19.12
N PRO A 468 -15.01 -2.70 -20.42
CA PRO A 468 -13.94 -3.10 -21.36
C PRO A 468 -12.85 -2.04 -21.50
N LYS A 469 -13.22 -0.75 -21.40
CA LYS A 469 -12.27 0.36 -21.40
C LYS A 469 -11.41 0.36 -20.13
N LEU A 470 -12.02 0.14 -18.97
CA LEU A 470 -11.32 -0.03 -17.71
C LEU A 470 -10.32 -1.21 -17.77
N LYS A 471 -10.75 -2.38 -18.26
CA LYS A 471 -9.88 -3.56 -18.41
C LYS A 471 -8.68 -3.29 -19.33
N THR A 472 -8.93 -2.60 -20.46
CA THR A 472 -7.85 -2.17 -21.37
C THR A 472 -6.87 -1.21 -20.68
N ARG A 473 -7.38 -0.28 -19.86
CA ARG A 473 -6.53 0.65 -19.07
C ARG A 473 -5.75 -0.10 -17.99
N ALA A 474 -6.35 -1.08 -17.32
CA ALA A 474 -5.67 -1.92 -16.34
C ALA A 474 -4.52 -2.70 -16.98
N ASP A 475 -4.72 -3.27 -18.18
CA ASP A 475 -3.65 -3.95 -18.94
C ASP A 475 -2.50 -2.99 -19.29
N ALA A 476 -2.83 -1.80 -19.78
CA ALA A 476 -1.83 -0.76 -20.08
C ALA A 476 -1.08 -0.30 -18.82
N LEU A 477 -1.76 -0.23 -17.67
CA LEU A 477 -1.16 0.14 -16.40
C LEU A 477 -0.21 -0.93 -15.88
N SER A 478 -0.60 -2.21 -15.92
CA SER A 478 0.30 -3.33 -15.55
C SER A 478 1.56 -3.33 -16.40
N GLN A 479 1.42 -3.18 -17.72
CA GLN A 479 2.57 -3.09 -18.62
C GLN A 479 3.45 -1.87 -18.32
N TRP A 480 2.85 -0.72 -18.03
CA TRP A 480 3.61 0.46 -17.64
C TRP A 480 4.36 0.22 -16.32
N TRP A 481 3.69 -0.38 -15.33
CA TRP A 481 4.24 -0.68 -14.01
C TRP A 481 5.48 -1.55 -14.12
N GLU A 482 5.39 -2.69 -14.80
CA GLU A 482 6.50 -3.63 -14.98
C GLU A 482 7.73 -3.00 -15.66
N ASN A 483 7.50 -2.04 -16.57
CA ASN A 483 8.58 -1.43 -17.36
C ASN A 483 9.17 -0.17 -16.72
N ASN A 484 8.43 0.53 -15.85
CA ASN A 484 8.80 1.88 -15.40
C ASN A 484 8.82 2.03 -13.87
N HIS A 485 8.05 1.22 -13.15
CA HIS A 485 8.02 1.33 -11.70
C HIS A 485 9.33 0.85 -11.10
N SER A 486 9.90 1.69 -10.25
CA SER A 486 10.94 1.30 -9.32
C SER A 486 10.67 1.99 -8.01
N THR A 487 10.80 1.26 -6.91
CA THR A 487 10.83 1.88 -5.59
C THR A 487 12.06 2.79 -5.53
N PRO A 488 11.93 4.08 -5.17
CA PRO A 488 13.06 4.97 -5.04
C PRO A 488 14.09 4.36 -4.10
N SER A 489 15.37 4.44 -4.47
CA SER A 489 16.48 4.01 -3.61
C SER A 489 16.66 5.02 -2.48
N CYS A 490 15.79 4.92 -1.49
CA CYS A 490 15.85 5.71 -0.27
C CYS A 490 16.96 5.17 0.63
N TYR A 491 17.73 6.06 1.23
CA TYR A 491 19.04 5.80 1.81
C TYR A 491 20.08 5.37 0.77
N ALA A 492 21.25 6.01 0.82
CA ALA A 492 22.51 5.36 0.49
C ALA A 492 22.73 4.24 1.51
N SER A 493 21.98 3.15 1.40
CA SER A 493 22.30 1.95 2.14
C SER A 493 23.56 1.35 1.51
N LEU A 494 24.70 1.74 2.09
CA LEU A 494 25.57 0.72 2.66
C LEU A 494 24.69 -0.15 3.55
N SER A 495 24.00 -1.10 2.95
CA SER A 495 23.32 -2.17 3.64
C SER A 495 24.40 -2.93 4.41
N LEU A 496 24.48 -2.67 5.71
CA LEU A 496 25.02 -3.62 6.69
C LEU A 496 24.04 -4.80 6.78
N ASN A 497 23.96 -5.56 5.68
CA ASN A 497 23.72 -6.99 5.62
C ASN A 497 23.91 -7.58 4.19
N SER A 498 24.80 -7.02 3.38
CA SER A 498 25.82 -7.92 2.84
C SER A 498 26.88 -8.05 3.92
N GLN A 499 27.57 -9.18 4.05
CA GLN A 499 28.89 -9.06 4.66
C GLN A 499 29.64 -8.05 3.79
N HIS A 500 29.81 -6.83 4.29
CA HIS A 500 30.56 -5.79 3.61
C HIS A 500 32.03 -6.20 3.68
N ARG A 501 32.38 -7.14 2.80
CA ARG A 501 33.72 -7.59 2.57
C ARG A 501 34.44 -6.39 1.99
N THR A 502 35.26 -5.75 2.80
CA THR A 502 36.04 -4.60 2.36
C THR A 502 36.96 -4.98 1.19
N SER A 503 37.13 -4.10 0.21
CA SER A 503 38.08 -4.31 -0.88
C SER A 503 39.07 -3.15 -0.96
N ARG A 504 40.36 -3.46 -1.07
CA ARG A 504 41.45 -2.49 -1.21
C ARG A 504 42.08 -2.63 -2.57
N VAL A 505 42.13 -1.53 -3.31
CA VAL A 505 42.76 -1.44 -4.62
C VAL A 505 43.89 -0.42 -4.56
N TYR A 506 45.13 -0.87 -4.70
CA TYR A 506 46.31 -0.03 -4.47
C TYR A 506 47.56 -0.47 -5.26
N PRO A 507 48.50 0.45 -5.57
CA PRO A 507 48.36 1.89 -5.41
C PRO A 507 47.32 2.45 -6.39
N ASN A 508 46.63 3.51 -5.98
CA ASN A 508 45.73 4.27 -6.83
C ASN A 508 45.89 5.75 -6.46
N PRO A 509 46.57 6.56 -7.29
CA PRO A 509 46.93 6.31 -8.70
C PRO A 509 48.03 5.24 -8.91
N THR A 510 48.10 4.64 -10.11
CA THR A 510 49.13 3.66 -10.50
C THR A 510 49.77 3.99 -11.86
N LYS A 511 51.00 3.51 -12.08
CA LYS A 511 51.73 3.60 -13.36
C LYS A 511 51.91 2.25 -14.06
N GLY A 512 51.33 1.18 -13.51
CA GLY A 512 51.49 -0.12 -14.13
C GLY A 512 50.86 -1.29 -13.40
N ARG A 513 51.09 -1.46 -12.10
CA ARG A 513 50.50 -2.59 -11.34
C ARG A 513 49.43 -2.12 -10.38
N LEU A 514 48.31 -2.84 -10.38
CA LEU A 514 47.19 -2.63 -9.47
C LEU A 514 47.01 -3.89 -8.62
N ASN A 515 47.11 -3.79 -7.31
CA ASN A 515 46.84 -4.89 -6.38
C ASN A 515 45.43 -4.78 -5.83
N ILE A 516 44.76 -5.91 -5.74
CA ILE A 516 43.40 -6.05 -5.25
C ILE A 516 43.44 -6.99 -4.05
N GLU A 517 42.91 -6.54 -2.92
CA GLU A 517 42.66 -7.36 -1.73
C GLU A 517 41.18 -7.30 -1.39
N LEU A 518 40.49 -8.42 -1.49
CA LEU A 518 39.09 -8.60 -1.11
C LEU A 518 39.03 -9.26 0.27
N ASP A 519 38.12 -8.81 1.11
CA ASP A 519 37.87 -9.37 2.44
C ASP A 519 36.94 -10.58 2.34
N GLY A 520 37.37 -11.63 1.62
CA GLY A 520 36.60 -12.85 1.36
C GLY A 520 37.46 -14.11 1.25
N PRO A 521 36.85 -15.30 1.14
CA PRO A 521 37.57 -16.55 0.92
C PRO A 521 38.16 -16.59 -0.49
N ASP A 522 39.13 -17.48 -0.72
CA ASP A 522 39.63 -17.78 -2.05
C ASP A 522 38.58 -18.57 -2.84
N VAL A 523 37.78 -17.83 -3.63
CA VAL A 523 36.77 -18.32 -4.58
C VAL A 523 36.94 -17.59 -5.90
N ALA A 524 36.19 -17.99 -6.93
CA ALA A 524 36.19 -17.30 -8.21
C ALA A 524 35.58 -15.89 -8.09
N TYR A 525 36.34 -14.90 -8.55
CA TYR A 525 35.95 -13.49 -8.68
C TYR A 525 36.11 -13.05 -10.13
N SER A 526 35.01 -12.66 -10.77
CA SER A 526 35.03 -12.03 -12.09
C SER A 526 35.45 -10.57 -11.94
N TRP A 527 36.30 -10.06 -12.82
CA TRP A 527 36.70 -8.65 -12.84
C TRP A 527 36.69 -8.08 -14.26
N THR A 528 36.35 -6.80 -14.36
CA THR A 528 36.22 -6.06 -15.62
C THR A 528 36.72 -4.63 -15.46
N ILE A 529 37.49 -4.11 -16.42
CA ILE A 529 37.94 -2.72 -16.48
C ILE A 529 37.19 -2.00 -17.61
N HIS A 530 36.55 -0.87 -17.27
CA HIS A 530 35.83 0.01 -18.18
C HIS A 530 36.53 1.36 -18.33
N ASP A 531 36.39 1.99 -19.50
CA ASP A 531 36.64 3.43 -19.64
C ASP A 531 35.48 4.28 -19.09
N PHE A 532 35.62 5.60 -19.10
CA PHE A 532 34.61 6.53 -18.58
C PHE A 532 33.31 6.56 -19.41
N GLN A 533 33.30 6.00 -20.62
CA GLN A 533 32.11 5.81 -21.44
C GLN A 533 31.48 4.43 -21.27
N GLY A 534 31.98 3.61 -20.33
CA GLY A 534 31.46 2.28 -20.02
C GLY A 534 31.94 1.17 -20.95
N ARG A 535 32.83 1.44 -21.91
CA ARG A 535 33.34 0.41 -22.82
C ARG A 535 34.29 -0.53 -22.08
N VAL A 536 34.09 -1.83 -22.26
CA VAL A 536 34.94 -2.88 -21.67
C VAL A 536 36.29 -2.90 -22.36
N LEU A 537 37.36 -2.72 -21.61
CA LEU A 537 38.74 -2.75 -22.10
C LEU A 537 39.45 -4.07 -21.79
N ARG A 538 39.16 -4.65 -20.62
CA ARG A 538 39.72 -5.95 -20.20
C ARG A 538 38.82 -6.63 -19.17
N GLN A 539 38.82 -7.95 -19.16
CA GLN A 539 38.12 -8.76 -18.16
C GLN A 539 38.88 -10.06 -17.86
N GLY A 540 38.58 -10.69 -16.74
CA GLY A 540 39.15 -11.98 -16.35
C GLY A 540 38.52 -12.54 -15.07
N ILE A 541 39.08 -13.65 -14.59
CA ILE A 541 38.66 -14.32 -13.35
C ILE A 541 39.89 -14.52 -12.46
N SER A 542 39.76 -14.28 -11.17
CA SER A 542 40.74 -14.64 -10.14
C SER A 542 40.16 -15.73 -9.24
N GLU A 543 40.92 -16.76 -8.90
CA GLU A 543 40.52 -17.79 -7.92
C GLU A 543 40.92 -17.41 -6.48
N HIS A 544 41.62 -16.29 -6.30
CA HIS A 544 42.10 -15.81 -5.01
C HIS A 544 41.50 -14.45 -4.68
N ALA A 545 41.25 -14.21 -3.39
CA ALA A 545 40.80 -12.91 -2.86
C ALA A 545 41.90 -11.83 -2.93
N LYS A 546 43.16 -12.24 -3.14
CA LYS A 546 44.31 -11.34 -3.34
C LYS A 546 44.96 -11.61 -4.69
N PHE A 547 44.95 -10.62 -5.58
CA PHE A 547 45.53 -10.73 -6.92
C PHE A 547 46.02 -9.38 -7.45
N SER A 548 46.77 -9.40 -8.55
CA SER A 548 47.32 -8.20 -9.18
C SER A 548 47.01 -8.16 -10.67
N LEU A 549 46.70 -6.96 -11.18
CA LEU A 549 46.49 -6.69 -12.60
C LEU A 549 47.64 -5.82 -13.14
N ASN A 550 48.12 -6.14 -14.34
CA ASN A 550 49.02 -5.26 -15.09
C ASN A 550 48.18 -4.31 -15.97
N VAL A 551 48.39 -3.02 -15.83
CA VAL A 551 47.70 -1.94 -16.56
C VAL A 551 48.69 -0.99 -17.25
N GLU A 552 49.96 -1.38 -17.42
CA GLU A 552 51.00 -0.57 -18.12
C GLU A 552 50.65 -0.26 -19.58
N ASP A 553 49.81 -1.08 -20.21
CA ASP A 553 49.39 -0.91 -21.60
C ASP A 553 48.17 0.02 -21.75
N PHE A 554 47.59 0.49 -20.65
CA PHE A 554 46.48 1.45 -20.68
C PHE A 554 47.03 2.86 -20.86
N SER A 555 46.28 3.71 -21.56
CA SER A 555 46.63 5.14 -21.66
C SER A 555 46.39 5.84 -20.32
N PRO A 556 47.11 6.93 -20.01
CA PRO A 556 46.81 7.73 -18.83
C PRO A 556 45.37 8.23 -18.85
N GLY A 557 44.64 8.04 -17.75
CA GLY A 557 43.21 8.30 -17.74
C GLY A 557 42.48 7.69 -16.55
N LEU A 558 41.16 7.91 -16.54
CA LEU A 558 40.27 7.42 -15.51
C LEU A 558 39.51 6.18 -15.98
N TYR A 559 39.55 5.14 -15.14
CA TYR A 559 38.94 3.85 -15.41
C TYR A 559 38.08 3.38 -14.23
N VAL A 560 37.17 2.45 -14.49
CA VAL A 560 36.37 1.77 -13.47
C VAL A 560 36.72 0.29 -13.48
N LEU A 561 37.22 -0.24 -12.37
CA LEU A 561 37.42 -1.66 -12.13
C LEU A 561 36.21 -2.21 -11.38
N SER A 562 35.44 -3.08 -12.02
CA SER A 562 34.32 -3.81 -11.43
C SER A 562 34.78 -5.23 -11.06
N ILE A 563 34.43 -5.71 -9.88
CA ILE A 563 34.75 -7.06 -9.38
C ILE A 563 33.46 -7.64 -8.79
N TYR A 564 33.09 -8.85 -9.17
CA TYR A 564 31.87 -9.47 -8.67
C TYR A 564 31.92 -11.01 -8.63
N ASN A 565 31.11 -11.59 -7.74
CA ASN A 565 30.65 -12.97 -7.72
C ASN A 565 29.24 -13.02 -7.08
N GLU A 566 28.72 -14.21 -6.75
CA GLU A 566 27.37 -14.36 -6.15
C GLU A 566 27.22 -13.65 -4.78
N ASP A 567 28.32 -13.44 -4.04
CA ASP A 567 28.32 -12.91 -2.66
C ASP A 567 29.00 -11.53 -2.52
N PHE A 568 29.65 -11.03 -3.57
CA PHE A 568 30.47 -9.82 -3.55
C PHE A 568 30.26 -9.02 -4.83
N GLN A 569 30.01 -7.72 -4.70
CA GLN A 569 30.00 -6.78 -5.81
C GLN A 569 30.72 -5.50 -5.39
N GLY A 570 31.78 -5.13 -6.09
CA GLY A 570 32.59 -3.94 -5.79
C GLY A 570 33.06 -3.23 -7.05
N ALA A 571 33.06 -1.90 -7.03
CA ALA A 571 33.58 -1.07 -8.12
C ALA A 571 34.59 -0.06 -7.58
N HIS A 572 35.73 0.08 -8.27
CA HIS A 572 36.81 0.98 -7.88
C HIS A 572 37.16 1.92 -9.03
N LYS A 573 37.16 3.22 -8.74
CA LYS A 573 37.72 4.25 -9.61
C LYS A 573 39.24 4.11 -9.62
N VAL A 574 39.85 3.81 -10.76
CA VAL A 574 41.31 3.66 -10.90
C VAL A 574 41.86 4.79 -11.76
N LEU A 575 42.83 5.53 -11.23
CA LEU A 575 43.58 6.53 -11.97
C LEU A 575 44.90 5.92 -12.46
N ILE A 576 45.11 5.92 -13.78
CA ILE A 576 46.36 5.48 -14.41
C ILE A 576 47.12 6.73 -14.86
N GLU A 577 48.37 6.86 -14.42
CA GLU A 577 49.26 8.00 -14.70
C GLU A 577 50.33 7.72 -15.76
#